data_AF-A0A4U9TK11-F1
#
_entry.id   AF-A0A4U9TK11-F1
#
_cell.length_a   1.000
_cell.length_b   1.000
_cell.length_c   1.000
_cell.angle_alpha   90.00
_cell.angle_beta   90.00
_cell.angle_gamma   90.00
#
_symmetry.space_group_name_H-M   'P 1'
#
loop_
_entity.id
_entity.type
_entity.pdbx_description
1 polymer ?
#
loop_
_entity_poly.entity_id
_entity_poly.type
_entity_poly.pdbx_seq_one_letter_code
_entity_poly.pdbx_strand_id
1 'polypeptide(L)'
;MIYACNAAMHLAQKLASKAENMAAVENHPYRKAELQEAAAMLKKVPAYGASSFKEACQSFYFFQLALHLENGSYAVYPGGFDKLLYSFYQQDITRGVLTPEQAYEIVECLWLKLCELSEVRAPRELDGYPMFDAMLHGVRLDDPALVINDLSAMLLAARSNLMTLNSNLQVKLFAGQAGARPQYSAPSARSWRPPRKTWQRTN
;
A
#
# COMPACT_ATOMS: atom_id res chain seq x y z
N MET A 1 19.61 -11.86 13.36
CA MET A 1 18.98 -10.52 13.24
C MET A 1 19.84 -9.57 12.41
N ILE A 2 21.10 -9.26 12.77
CA ILE A 2 21.99 -8.37 11.99
C ILE A 2 22.10 -8.77 10.51
N TYR A 3 22.30 -10.07 10.21
CA TYR A 3 22.39 -10.55 8.82
C TYR A 3 21.11 -10.31 8.01
N ALA A 4 19.93 -10.47 8.61
CA ALA A 4 18.65 -10.24 7.92
C ALA A 4 18.46 -8.75 7.60
N CYS A 5 18.79 -7.86 8.55
CA CYS A 5 18.76 -6.41 8.32
C CYS A 5 19.75 -5.99 7.22
N ASN A 6 20.98 -6.53 7.22
CA ASN A 6 21.96 -6.26 6.16
C ASN A 6 21.48 -6.77 4.80
N ALA A 7 20.87 -7.96 4.74
CA ALA A 7 20.30 -8.49 3.51
C ALA A 7 19.15 -7.63 2.98
N ALA A 8 18.26 -7.15 3.85
CA ALA A 8 17.19 -6.23 3.49
C ALA A 8 17.73 -4.90 2.92
N MET A 9 18.71 -4.27 3.59
CA MET A 9 19.35 -3.06 3.08
C MET A 9 20.04 -3.30 1.73
N HIS A 10 20.71 -4.44 1.56
CA HIS A 10 21.36 -4.80 0.30
C HIS A 10 20.37 -5.04 -0.84
N LEU A 11 19.22 -5.67 -0.56
CA LEU A 11 18.15 -5.82 -1.54
C LEU A 11 17.58 -4.45 -1.97
N ALA A 12 17.32 -3.55 -1.02
CA ALA A 12 16.85 -2.20 -1.31
C ALA A 12 17.86 -1.44 -2.19
N GLN A 13 19.15 -1.53 -1.87
CA GLN A 13 20.23 -0.93 -2.67
C GLN A 13 20.30 -1.49 -4.09
N LYS A 14 20.13 -2.82 -4.28
CA LYS A 14 20.07 -3.43 -5.61
C LYS A 14 18.89 -2.94 -6.43
N LEU A 15 17.70 -2.83 -5.80
CA LEU A 15 16.52 -2.30 -6.47
C LEU A 15 16.69 -0.82 -6.82
N ALA A 16 17.32 -0.03 -5.94
CA ALA A 16 17.65 1.36 -6.22
C ALA A 16 18.57 1.48 -7.44
N SER A 17 19.69 0.75 -7.48
CA SER A 17 20.60 0.75 -8.62
C SER A 17 19.93 0.30 -9.91
N LYS A 18 18.99 -0.65 -9.85
CA LYS A 18 18.20 -1.04 -11.02
C LYS A 18 17.31 0.10 -11.51
N ALA A 19 16.63 0.81 -10.61
CA ALA A 19 15.81 1.98 -10.96
C ALA A 19 16.66 3.12 -11.55
N GLU A 20 17.88 3.35 -11.04
CA GLU A 20 18.82 4.33 -11.60
C GLU A 20 19.26 3.97 -13.02
N ASN A 21 19.59 2.69 -13.25
CA ASN A 21 19.96 2.20 -14.59
C ASN A 21 18.80 2.37 -15.58
N MET A 22 17.57 2.09 -15.15
CA MET A 22 16.38 2.32 -15.97
C MET A 22 16.17 3.82 -16.24
N ALA A 23 16.38 4.68 -15.25
CA ALA A 23 16.27 6.14 -15.43
C ALA A 23 17.32 6.71 -16.38
N ALA A 24 18.51 6.11 -16.44
CA ALA A 24 19.61 6.56 -17.30
C ALA A 24 19.29 6.39 -18.79
N VAL A 25 18.54 5.33 -19.15
CA VAL A 25 18.16 5.02 -20.53
C VAL A 25 16.72 5.43 -20.89
N GLU A 26 15.98 6.01 -19.93
CA GLU A 26 14.62 6.48 -20.13
C GLU A 26 14.60 7.84 -20.84
N ASN A 27 13.81 7.93 -21.92
CA ASN A 27 13.67 9.13 -22.73
C ASN A 27 12.51 10.00 -22.23
N HIS A 28 11.46 9.41 -21.68
CA HIS A 28 10.28 10.15 -21.25
C HIS A 28 10.56 10.89 -19.92
N PRO A 29 10.49 12.23 -19.89
CA PRO A 29 10.98 13.02 -18.75
C PRO A 29 10.23 12.73 -17.45
N TYR A 30 8.90 12.56 -17.51
CA TYR A 30 8.11 12.21 -16.32
C TYR A 30 8.46 10.83 -15.79
N ARG A 31 8.66 9.85 -16.68
CA ARG A 31 8.98 8.48 -16.26
C ARG A 31 10.38 8.40 -15.67
N LYS A 32 11.32 9.15 -16.24
CA LYS A 32 12.67 9.31 -15.71
C LYS A 32 12.64 9.89 -14.29
N ALA A 33 11.85 10.93 -14.05
CA ALA A 33 11.69 11.52 -12.72
C ALA A 33 11.11 10.52 -11.71
N GLU A 34 10.08 9.75 -12.07
CA GLU A 34 9.52 8.69 -11.22
C GLU A 34 10.55 7.63 -10.84
N LEU A 35 11.38 7.19 -11.81
CA LEU A 35 12.43 6.19 -11.56
C LEU A 35 13.53 6.74 -10.65
N GLN A 36 13.93 8.00 -10.83
CA GLN A 36 14.90 8.67 -9.95
C GLN A 36 14.36 8.83 -8.53
N GLU A 37 13.10 9.21 -8.39
CA GLU A 37 12.43 9.31 -7.10
C GLU A 37 12.33 7.93 -6.42
N ALA A 38 11.95 6.88 -7.15
CA ALA A 38 11.90 5.52 -6.64
C ALA A 38 13.28 5.04 -6.16
N ALA A 39 14.34 5.32 -6.93
CA ALA A 39 15.71 5.03 -6.53
C ALA A 39 16.11 5.77 -5.25
N ALA A 40 15.78 7.06 -5.14
CA ALA A 40 16.06 7.85 -3.94
C ALA A 40 15.34 7.30 -2.70
N MET A 41 14.07 6.92 -2.83
CA MET A 41 13.32 6.29 -1.73
C MET A 41 13.95 4.96 -1.30
N LEU A 42 14.30 4.09 -2.25
CA LEU A 42 14.91 2.77 -1.96
C LEU A 42 16.32 2.86 -1.35
N LYS A 43 17.04 3.97 -1.57
CA LYS A 43 18.31 4.25 -0.87
C LYS A 43 18.10 4.65 0.59
N LYS A 44 16.92 5.16 0.93
CA LYS A 44 16.58 5.62 2.27
C LYS A 44 15.84 4.55 3.08
N VAL A 45 14.71 4.05 2.59
CA VAL A 45 13.93 3.00 3.24
C VAL A 45 14.36 1.63 2.68
N PRO A 46 14.63 0.61 3.52
CA PRO A 46 14.26 0.50 4.94
C PRO A 46 15.35 0.89 5.96
N ALA A 47 16.50 1.44 5.52
CA ALA A 47 17.62 1.75 6.43
C ALA A 47 17.29 2.89 7.42
N TYR A 48 16.43 3.82 7.00
CA TYR A 48 15.96 4.95 7.79
C TYR A 48 14.43 4.99 7.82
N GLY A 49 13.87 5.74 8.77
CA GLY A 49 12.43 5.97 8.82
C GLY A 49 11.93 6.77 7.62
N ALA A 50 10.71 6.47 7.16
CA ALA A 50 10.02 7.26 6.16
C ALA A 50 9.75 8.68 6.67
N SER A 51 9.78 9.67 5.78
CA SER A 51 9.41 11.07 6.07
C SER A 51 8.36 11.64 5.13
N SER A 52 7.80 10.80 4.26
CA SER A 52 6.68 11.13 3.37
C SER A 52 5.75 9.93 3.26
N PHE A 53 4.52 10.17 2.79
CA PHE A 53 3.53 9.13 2.57
C PHE A 53 4.00 8.10 1.54
N LYS A 54 4.64 8.57 0.46
CA LYS A 54 5.16 7.68 -0.59
C LYS A 54 6.29 6.78 -0.09
N GLU A 55 7.21 7.32 0.72
CA GLU A 55 8.25 6.52 1.38
C GLU A 55 7.66 5.50 2.36
N ALA A 56 6.61 5.89 3.11
CA ALA A 56 5.94 4.99 4.03
C ALA A 56 5.26 3.82 3.29
N CYS A 57 4.58 4.09 2.18
CA CYS A 57 4.02 3.07 1.30
C CYS A 57 5.10 2.15 0.70
N GLN A 58 6.22 2.72 0.24
CA GLN A 58 7.35 1.95 -0.29
C GLN A 58 7.98 1.06 0.77
N SER A 59 8.18 1.57 1.99
CA SER A 59 8.69 0.80 3.12
C SER A 59 7.73 -0.32 3.50
N PHE A 60 6.43 -0.05 3.54
CA PHE A 60 5.40 -1.04 3.83
C PHE A 60 5.46 -2.19 2.81
N TYR A 61 5.43 -1.88 1.51
CA TYR A 61 5.54 -2.92 0.47
C TYR A 61 6.85 -3.71 0.57
N PHE A 62 7.96 -3.03 0.84
CA PHE A 62 9.27 -3.67 0.96
C PHE A 62 9.29 -4.71 2.10
N PHE A 63 8.67 -4.42 3.24
CA PHE A 63 8.54 -5.39 4.33
C PHE A 63 7.66 -6.58 3.96
N GLN A 64 6.54 -6.35 3.27
CA GLN A 64 5.69 -7.45 2.79
C GLN A 64 6.46 -8.35 1.82
N LEU A 65 7.25 -7.77 0.90
CA LEU A 65 8.11 -8.51 -0.01
C LEU A 65 9.21 -9.28 0.73
N ALA A 66 9.88 -8.65 1.70
CA ALA A 66 10.97 -9.28 2.44
C ALA A 66 10.49 -10.50 3.25
N LEU A 67 9.33 -10.40 3.90
CA LEU A 67 8.69 -11.52 4.60
C LEU A 67 8.33 -12.65 3.63
N HIS A 68 7.76 -12.29 2.49
CA HIS A 68 7.40 -13.26 1.46
C HIS A 68 8.62 -14.03 0.94
N LEU A 69 9.76 -13.35 0.77
CA LEU A 69 11.02 -13.99 0.38
C LEU A 69 11.63 -14.88 1.47
N GLU A 70 11.39 -14.59 2.74
CA GLU A 70 12.02 -15.29 3.87
C GLU A 70 11.32 -16.61 4.18
N ASN A 71 10.00 -16.59 4.31
CA ASN A 71 9.23 -17.74 4.79
C ASN A 71 7.99 -18.04 3.93
N GLY A 72 7.87 -17.39 2.77
CA GLY A 72 6.70 -17.48 1.90
C GLY A 72 5.52 -16.64 2.38
N SER A 73 5.46 -16.25 3.66
CA SER A 73 4.33 -15.52 4.22
C SER A 73 4.28 -14.06 3.75
N TYR A 74 3.07 -13.59 3.44
CA TYR A 74 2.75 -12.18 3.31
C TYR A 74 1.55 -11.84 4.18
N ALA A 75 1.06 -10.59 4.15
CA ALA A 75 -0.09 -10.17 4.96
C ALA A 75 0.18 -10.18 6.48
N VAL A 76 1.44 -10.05 6.89
CA VAL A 76 1.81 -10.05 8.32
C VAL A 76 1.56 -8.67 8.93
N TYR A 77 0.62 -8.69 9.88
CA TYR A 77 0.19 -7.67 10.85
C TYR A 77 0.55 -6.20 10.58
N PRO A 78 -0.13 -5.51 9.63
CA PRO A 78 -0.30 -4.07 9.74
C PRO A 78 -1.36 -3.83 10.82
N GLY A 79 -1.02 -3.26 11.97
CA GLY A 79 -1.98 -2.85 13.01
C GLY A 79 -2.88 -1.68 12.56
N GLY A 80 -3.58 -1.84 11.44
CA GLY A 80 -4.23 -0.79 10.66
C GLY A 80 -3.22 0.01 9.84
N PHE A 81 -3.06 -0.35 8.57
CA PHE A 81 -2.28 0.45 7.61
C PHE A 81 -2.81 1.89 7.55
N ASP A 82 -4.14 2.02 7.56
CA ASP A 82 -4.85 3.29 7.56
C ASP A 82 -4.60 4.12 8.82
N LYS A 83 -4.32 3.52 9.97
CA LYS A 83 -3.89 4.22 11.20
C LYS A 83 -2.41 4.56 11.16
N LEU A 84 -1.58 3.58 10.79
CA LEU A 84 -0.13 3.67 10.82
C LEU A 84 0.41 4.75 9.87
N LEU A 85 -0.17 4.87 8.67
CA LEU A 85 0.32 5.79 7.65
C LEU A 85 -0.45 7.12 7.58
N TYR A 86 -1.51 7.29 8.38
CA TYR A 86 -2.35 8.49 8.30
C TYR A 86 -1.59 9.77 8.59
N SER A 87 -0.65 9.75 9.54
CA SER A 87 0.16 10.93 9.88
C SER A 87 1.01 11.40 8.71
N PHE A 88 1.64 10.48 7.98
CA PHE A 88 2.40 10.80 6.77
C PHE A 88 1.50 11.35 5.66
N TYR A 89 0.33 10.73 5.45
CA TYR A 89 -0.67 11.21 4.50
C TYR A 89 -1.09 12.65 4.84
N GLN A 90 -1.55 12.88 6.07
CA GLN A 90 -2.04 14.18 6.50
C GLN A 90 -0.95 15.26 6.44
N GLN A 91 0.30 14.90 6.78
CA GLN A 91 1.44 15.80 6.67
C GLN A 91 1.67 16.24 5.22
N ASP A 92 1.71 15.30 4.27
CA ASP A 92 1.99 15.63 2.86
C ASP A 92 0.84 16.40 2.20
N ILE A 93 -0.40 16.08 2.54
CA ILE A 93 -1.58 16.85 2.10
C ILE A 93 -1.54 18.28 2.65
N THR A 94 -1.29 18.45 3.96
CA THR A 94 -1.28 19.77 4.61
C THR A 94 -0.15 20.66 4.08
N ARG A 95 0.99 20.07 3.74
CA ARG A 95 2.14 20.78 3.16
C ARG A 95 2.00 21.04 1.66
N GLY A 96 0.94 20.55 1.03
CA GLY A 96 0.73 20.66 -0.43
C GLY A 96 1.76 19.87 -1.24
N VAL A 97 2.45 18.90 -0.64
CA VAL A 97 3.39 18.01 -1.33
C VAL A 97 2.63 17.00 -2.20
N LEU A 98 1.47 16.57 -1.69
CA LEU A 98 0.55 15.69 -2.42
C LEU A 98 -0.84 16.34 -2.48
N THR A 99 -1.49 16.14 -3.62
CA THR A 99 -2.94 16.26 -3.73
C THR A 99 -3.61 14.95 -3.28
N PRO A 100 -4.88 14.99 -2.84
CA PRO A 100 -5.64 13.77 -2.54
C PRO A 100 -5.68 12.78 -3.71
N GLU A 101 -5.71 13.26 -4.95
CA GLU A 101 -5.69 12.44 -6.16
C GLU A 101 -4.34 11.72 -6.35
N GLN A 102 -3.23 12.41 -6.12
CA GLN A 102 -1.89 11.79 -6.17
C GLN A 102 -1.70 10.77 -5.03
N ALA A 103 -2.20 11.07 -3.83
CA ALA A 103 -2.17 10.12 -2.72
C ALA A 103 -2.99 8.86 -3.04
N TYR A 104 -4.17 9.03 -3.65
CA TYR A 104 -5.00 7.92 -4.11
C TYR A 104 -4.28 7.06 -5.17
N GLU A 105 -3.58 7.68 -6.13
CA GLU A 105 -2.79 6.94 -7.14
C GLU A 105 -1.66 6.11 -6.50
N ILE A 106 -0.99 6.64 -5.47
CA ILE A 106 0.00 5.89 -4.70
C ILE A 106 -0.64 4.67 -4.02
N VAL A 107 -1.83 4.85 -3.44
CA VAL A 107 -2.58 3.75 -2.82
C VAL A 107 -3.01 2.70 -3.84
N GLU A 108 -3.49 3.10 -5.02
CA GLU A 108 -3.83 2.16 -6.11
C GLU A 108 -2.60 1.38 -6.59
N CYS A 109 -1.46 2.06 -6.77
CA CYS A 109 -0.20 1.41 -7.10
C CYS A 109 0.21 0.39 -6.03
N LEU A 110 0.06 0.73 -4.75
CA LEU A 110 0.37 -0.20 -3.67
C LEU A 110 -0.52 -1.45 -3.73
N TRP A 111 -1.83 -1.31 -3.91
CA TRP A 111 -2.73 -2.46 -4.05
C TRP A 111 -2.34 -3.36 -5.24
N LEU A 112 -2.00 -2.77 -6.38
CA LEU A 112 -1.50 -3.51 -7.54
C LEU A 112 -0.22 -4.28 -7.20
N LYS A 113 0.74 -3.65 -6.52
CA LYS A 113 1.98 -4.30 -6.09
C LYS A 113 1.72 -5.45 -5.12
N LEU A 114 0.78 -5.31 -4.20
CA LEU A 114 0.40 -6.38 -3.26
C LEU A 114 -0.25 -7.57 -3.97
N CYS A 115 -1.03 -7.34 -5.04
CA CYS A 115 -1.57 -8.42 -5.86
C CYS A 115 -0.50 -9.30 -6.52
N GLU A 116 0.72 -8.79 -6.71
CA GLU A 116 1.84 -9.57 -7.28
C GLU A 116 2.45 -10.56 -6.29
N LEU A 117 2.23 -10.36 -4.98
CA LEU A 117 2.72 -11.26 -3.95
C LEU A 117 1.81 -12.49 -3.89
N SER A 118 2.30 -13.61 -4.41
CA SER A 118 1.55 -14.86 -4.51
C SER A 118 2.34 -16.01 -3.90
N GLU A 119 1.67 -16.80 -3.08
CA GLU A 119 2.22 -18.00 -2.45
C GLU A 119 1.83 -19.24 -3.23
N VAL A 120 2.82 -20.07 -3.59
CA VAL A 120 2.58 -21.43 -4.06
C VAL A 120 2.41 -22.34 -2.85
N ARG A 121 1.17 -22.74 -2.57
CA ARG A 121 0.81 -23.58 -1.42
C ARG A 121 -0.26 -24.61 -1.77
N ALA A 122 -0.36 -25.65 -0.95
CA ALA A 122 -1.50 -26.56 -0.98
C ALA A 122 -2.81 -25.78 -0.69
N PRO A 123 -3.96 -26.21 -1.25
CA PRO A 123 -5.23 -25.51 -1.06
C PRO A 123 -5.57 -25.34 0.42
N ARG A 124 -5.67 -24.10 0.89
CA ARG A 124 -6.06 -23.73 2.25
C ARG A 124 -6.83 -22.42 2.21
N GLU A 125 -7.80 -22.26 3.10
CA GLU A 125 -8.41 -20.95 3.32
C GLU A 125 -7.37 -19.94 3.83
N LEU A 126 -7.29 -18.80 3.15
CA LEU A 126 -6.42 -17.69 3.53
C LEU A 126 -7.18 -16.66 4.33
N ASP A 127 -6.62 -16.24 5.46
CA ASP A 127 -7.25 -15.22 6.28
C ASP A 127 -7.26 -13.86 5.58
N GLY A 128 -6.22 -13.53 4.80
CA GLY A 128 -6.10 -12.27 4.04
C GLY A 128 -5.37 -11.16 4.80
N TYR A 129 -5.09 -10.03 4.15
CA TYR A 129 -4.39 -8.89 4.74
C TYR A 129 -5.21 -8.21 5.83
N PRO A 130 -4.70 -8.09 7.08
CA PRO A 130 -5.32 -7.26 8.10
C PRO A 130 -4.99 -5.78 7.85
N MET A 131 -5.39 -5.24 6.69
CA MET A 131 -5.08 -3.86 6.29
C MET A 131 -5.71 -2.82 7.22
N PHE A 132 -6.81 -3.18 7.88
CA PHE A 132 -7.59 -2.30 8.73
C PHE A 132 -7.61 -2.85 10.14
N ASP A 133 -7.24 -2.02 11.11
CA ASP A 133 -7.24 -2.42 12.51
C ASP A 133 -8.65 -2.79 12.99
N ALA A 134 -9.68 -2.08 12.52
CA ALA A 134 -11.07 -2.39 12.83
C ALA A 134 -11.46 -3.84 12.46
N MET A 135 -10.90 -4.42 11.40
CA MET A 135 -11.18 -5.81 11.02
C MET A 135 -10.61 -6.82 12.00
N LEU A 136 -9.49 -6.50 12.67
CA LEU A 136 -8.95 -7.33 13.75
C LEU A 136 -9.89 -7.40 14.95
N HIS A 137 -10.75 -6.40 15.09
CA HIS A 137 -11.77 -6.31 16.14
C HIS A 137 -13.16 -6.77 15.67
N GLY A 138 -13.26 -7.52 14.57
CA GLY A 138 -14.51 -8.12 14.11
C GLY A 138 -15.41 -7.21 13.27
N VAL A 139 -14.93 -6.03 12.87
CA VAL A 139 -15.65 -5.16 11.92
C VAL A 139 -15.58 -5.78 10.53
N ARG A 140 -16.73 -5.87 9.85
CA ARG A 140 -16.84 -6.45 8.51
C ARG A 140 -16.50 -5.41 7.43
N LEU A 141 -16.15 -5.90 6.24
CA LEU A 141 -15.80 -5.06 5.09
C LEU A 141 -16.91 -4.09 4.67
N ASP A 142 -18.17 -4.48 4.87
CA ASP A 142 -19.38 -3.72 4.53
C ASP A 142 -19.83 -2.75 5.64
N ASP A 143 -19.17 -2.77 6.80
CA ASP A 143 -19.54 -1.95 7.94
C ASP A 143 -18.99 -0.51 7.79
N PRO A 144 -19.82 0.54 7.93
CA PRO A 144 -19.37 1.93 7.96
C PRO A 144 -18.29 2.22 9.00
N ALA A 145 -18.25 1.48 10.12
CA ALA A 145 -17.25 1.63 11.18
C ALA A 145 -15.82 1.28 10.72
N LEU A 146 -15.67 0.65 9.56
CA LEU A 146 -14.37 0.40 8.95
C LEU A 146 -13.69 1.68 8.45
N VAL A 147 -14.48 2.70 8.11
CA VAL A 147 -13.99 3.97 7.57
C VAL A 147 -13.75 4.95 8.71
N ILE A 148 -12.54 4.94 9.25
CA ILE A 148 -12.15 5.80 10.38
C ILE A 148 -11.47 7.11 9.93
N ASN A 149 -10.89 7.15 8.73
CA ASN A 149 -10.26 8.35 8.16
C ASN A 149 -10.29 8.32 6.61
N ASP A 150 -9.79 9.40 5.97
CA ASP A 150 -9.79 9.52 4.51
C ASP A 150 -8.95 8.43 3.82
N LEU A 151 -7.86 7.98 4.46
CA LEU A 151 -7.02 6.91 3.95
C LEU A 151 -7.77 5.56 3.97
N SER A 152 -8.58 5.29 5.00
CA SER A 152 -9.46 4.11 5.03
C SER A 152 -10.41 4.12 3.83
N ALA A 153 -11.02 5.27 3.52
CA ALA A 153 -11.91 5.42 2.37
C ALA A 153 -11.16 5.22 1.04
N MET A 154 -9.96 5.79 0.89
CA MET A 154 -9.11 5.62 -0.30
C MET A 154 -8.71 4.16 -0.52
N LEU A 155 -8.37 3.43 0.55
CA LEU A 155 -8.02 2.01 0.48
C LEU A 155 -9.17 1.14 -0.05
N LEU A 156 -10.38 1.37 0.46
CA LEU A 156 -11.58 0.66 0.00
C LEU A 156 -11.93 1.02 -1.45
N ALA A 157 -11.82 2.31 -1.80
CA ALA A 157 -12.07 2.79 -3.15
C ALA A 157 -11.07 2.19 -4.16
N ALA A 158 -9.78 2.14 -3.82
CA ALA A 158 -8.74 1.57 -4.67
C ALA A 158 -8.95 0.07 -4.89
N ARG A 159 -9.26 -0.69 -3.83
CA ARG A 159 -9.63 -2.10 -3.96
C ARG A 159 -10.85 -2.29 -4.86
N SER A 160 -11.90 -1.49 -4.66
CA SER A 160 -13.11 -1.55 -5.50
C SER A 160 -12.79 -1.25 -6.95
N ASN A 161 -11.97 -0.22 -7.23
CA ASN A 161 -11.61 0.18 -8.59
C ASN A 161 -10.84 -0.93 -9.31
N LEU A 162 -9.84 -1.54 -8.65
CA LEU A 162 -9.09 -2.65 -9.23
C LEU A 162 -9.97 -3.87 -9.53
N MET A 163 -10.92 -4.19 -8.63
CA MET A 163 -11.88 -5.27 -8.87
C MET A 163 -12.81 -4.99 -10.06
N THR A 164 -13.13 -3.72 -10.35
CA THR A 164 -13.91 -3.39 -11.57
C THR A 164 -13.13 -3.57 -12.85
N LEU A 165 -11.80 -3.43 -12.81
CA LEU A 165 -10.93 -3.66 -13.98
C LEU A 165 -10.73 -5.15 -14.23
N ASN A 166 -10.47 -5.93 -13.17
CA ASN A 166 -10.29 -7.36 -13.25
C ASN A 166 -10.59 -8.00 -11.89
N SER A 167 -11.51 -8.97 -11.86
CA SER A 167 -11.89 -9.68 -10.64
C SER A 167 -10.74 -10.44 -9.98
N ASN A 168 -9.69 -10.78 -10.75
CA ASN A 168 -8.51 -11.46 -10.23
C ASN A 168 -7.52 -10.51 -9.55
N LEU A 169 -7.62 -9.19 -9.74
CA LEU A 169 -6.80 -8.18 -9.07
C LEU A 169 -7.38 -7.83 -7.70
N GLN A 170 -7.64 -8.86 -6.90
CA GLN A 170 -8.20 -8.71 -5.57
C GLN A 170 -7.16 -9.09 -4.52
N VAL A 171 -6.67 -8.10 -3.79
CA VAL A 171 -6.05 -8.37 -2.51
C VAL A 171 -7.12 -8.82 -1.53
N LYS A 172 -6.95 -10.05 -1.01
CA LYS A 172 -7.84 -10.62 -0.01
C LYS A 172 -7.63 -9.88 1.31
N LEU A 173 -8.70 -9.40 1.91
CA LEU A 173 -8.68 -8.73 3.21
C LEU A 173 -9.08 -9.69 4.33
N PHE A 174 -8.55 -9.43 5.52
CA PHE A 174 -8.87 -10.17 6.73
C PHE A 174 -10.37 -10.09 7.02
N ALA A 175 -11.01 -11.25 7.12
CA ALA A 175 -12.39 -11.34 7.58
C ALA A 175 -12.38 -11.57 9.10
N GLY A 176 -12.56 -10.50 9.88
CA GLY A 176 -12.67 -10.60 11.33
C GLY A 176 -13.74 -11.60 11.77
N GLN A 177 -13.43 -12.42 12.76
CA GLN A 177 -14.45 -13.21 13.46
C GLN A 177 -15.25 -12.30 14.39
N ALA A 178 -16.56 -12.55 14.52
CA ALA A 178 -17.47 -11.71 15.31
C ALA A 178 -17.08 -11.70 16.81
N GLY A 179 -16.26 -10.74 17.20
CA GLY A 179 -15.99 -10.34 18.59
C GLY A 179 -16.68 -9.01 18.91
N ALA A 180 -16.73 -8.66 20.20
CA ALA A 180 -17.39 -7.46 20.69
C ALA A 180 -17.02 -6.20 19.88
N ARG A 181 -18.04 -5.43 19.46
CA ARG A 181 -17.88 -4.22 18.65
C ARG A 181 -16.91 -3.26 19.33
N PRO A 182 -15.79 -2.88 18.69
CA PRO A 182 -14.91 -1.85 19.23
C PRO A 182 -15.64 -0.49 19.23
N GLN A 183 -15.50 0.27 20.31
CA GLN A 183 -15.98 1.65 20.40
C GLN A 183 -15.04 2.56 19.59
N TYR A 184 -15.24 2.63 18.28
CA TYR A 184 -14.66 3.69 17.46
C TYR A 184 -15.61 4.88 17.39
N SER A 185 -15.05 6.09 17.35
CA SER A 185 -15.79 7.33 17.05
C SER A 185 -16.57 7.17 15.74
N ALA A 186 -17.77 7.74 15.67
CA ALA A 186 -18.66 7.67 14.51
C ALA A 186 -17.91 7.93 13.18
N PRO A 187 -18.30 7.27 12.06
CA PRO A 187 -17.65 7.44 10.77
C PRO A 187 -17.59 8.92 10.39
N SER A 188 -16.39 9.51 10.47
CA SER A 188 -16.19 10.95 10.30
C SER A 188 -15.58 11.32 8.96
N ALA A 189 -15.17 10.32 8.16
CA ALA A 189 -14.52 10.56 6.87
C ALA A 189 -15.54 10.64 5.72
N ARG A 190 -15.26 11.51 4.74
CA ARG A 190 -16.11 11.61 3.54
C ARG A 190 -15.92 10.38 2.67
N SER A 191 -16.97 9.93 2.00
CA SER A 191 -16.86 8.86 1.00
C SER A 191 -15.94 9.33 -0.14
N TRP A 192 -14.77 8.72 -0.30
CA TRP A 192 -13.88 8.99 -1.42
C TRP A 192 -14.38 8.28 -2.68
N ARG A 193 -14.48 9.01 -3.79
CA ARG A 193 -14.77 8.43 -5.11
C ARG A 193 -13.60 8.74 -6.03
N PRO A 194 -13.04 7.75 -6.75
CA PRO A 194 -11.99 8.01 -7.71
C PRO A 194 -12.50 8.99 -8.78
N PRO A 195 -11.67 9.95 -9.25
CA PRO A 195 -11.99 10.70 -10.45
C PRO A 195 -12.11 9.71 -11.62
N ARG A 196 -13.18 9.83 -12.43
CA ARG A 196 -13.35 8.97 -13.61
C ARG A 196 -12.20 9.23 -14.59
N LYS A 197 -11.21 8.34 -14.67
CA LYS A 197 -10.20 8.36 -15.74
C LYS A 197 -10.92 7.98 -17.06
N THR A 198 -11.34 8.97 -17.84
CA THR A 198 -11.80 8.77 -19.22
C THR A 198 -10.56 8.46 -20.06
N TRP A 199 -10.25 7.18 -20.21
CA TRP A 199 -9.28 6.74 -21.21
C TRP A 199 -9.91 6.98 -22.60
N GLN A 200 -9.74 8.18 -23.16
CA GLN A 200 -9.95 8.39 -24.57
C GLN A 200 -8.89 7.55 -25.29
N ARG A 201 -9.33 6.48 -25.95
CA ARG A 201 -8.49 5.76 -26.91
C ARG A 201 -8.13 6.75 -28.02
N THR A 202 -6.95 7.34 -27.95
CA THR A 202 -6.32 7.93 -29.13
C THR A 202 -5.95 6.79 -30.05
N ASN A 203 -6.54 6.81 -31.25
CA ASN A 203 -6.37 5.85 -32.35
C ASN A 203 -4.90 5.63 -32.73
#